data_AF-A0AAD7ZMN0-F1
#
_entry.id   AF-A0AAD7ZMN0-F1
#
_cell.length_a   1.000
_cell.length_b   1.000
_cell.length_c   1.000
_cell.angle_alpha   90.00
_cell.angle_beta   90.00
_cell.angle_gamma   90.00
#
_symmetry.space_group_name_H-M   'P 1'
#
loop_
_entity.id
_entity.type
_entity.pdbx_description
1 polymer ?
#
loop_
_entity_poly.entity_id
_entity_poly.type
_entity_poly.pdbx_seq_one_letter_code
_entity_poly.pdbx_strand_id
1 'polypeptide(L)'
;TLVFTSAFNLNWNHAPVFSDSSKGSYFGYSVAFLKDNYDYTLLIGAPKGVPNNGDPVFNTQLNLESPGVVHQCRLKNNWECTFLKIETHGNREDGAYRDSVYHNKNRSMFGGALAVNDDDKKTVLRHLKRLSCMRPSCHEKGHYLMNGICYFHKDPSKRGLTTKNLMPLINTHYQSGEDTYTHEVIFNYAYGEAGFTVHFPKNSNDLILGAPGVFDWK
;
A
#
# COMPACT_ATOMS: atom_id res chain seq x y z
N THR A 1 -22.62 -18.87 17.09
CA THR A 1 -22.26 -19.73 15.94
C THR A 1 -21.09 -20.60 16.35
N LEU A 2 -21.31 -21.91 16.47
CA LEU A 2 -20.26 -22.87 16.78
C LEU A 2 -19.53 -23.26 15.49
N VAL A 3 -18.21 -23.08 15.47
CA VAL A 3 -17.34 -23.57 14.39
C VAL A 3 -16.54 -24.74 14.97
N PHE A 4 -16.93 -25.96 14.62
CA PHE A 4 -16.12 -27.15 14.85
C PHE A 4 -15.12 -27.27 13.70
N THR A 5 -13.85 -27.00 13.99
CA THR A 5 -12.73 -27.28 13.10
C THR A 5 -11.74 -28.17 13.84
N SER A 6 -11.60 -29.41 13.37
CA SER A 6 -10.48 -30.28 13.72
C SER A 6 -9.28 -29.83 12.89
N ALA A 7 -8.61 -28.75 13.31
CA ALA A 7 -7.31 -28.44 12.77
C ALA A 7 -6.33 -29.54 13.20
N PHE A 8 -5.68 -30.21 12.25
CA PHE A 8 -4.88 -31.40 12.54
C PHE A 8 -3.58 -31.12 13.32
N ASN A 9 -3.17 -29.85 13.44
CA ASN A 9 -1.98 -29.43 14.18
C ASN A 9 -1.98 -27.94 14.63
N LEU A 10 -3.09 -27.20 14.49
CA LEU A 10 -3.18 -25.81 14.95
C LEU A 10 -3.89 -25.74 16.30
N ASN A 11 -3.25 -25.10 17.28
CA ASN A 11 -3.81 -24.88 18.61
C ASN A 11 -4.72 -23.64 18.60
N TRP A 12 -6.00 -23.84 18.28
CA TRP A 12 -7.00 -22.77 18.28
C TRP A 12 -7.32 -22.24 19.68
N ASN A 13 -7.11 -23.04 20.74
CA ASN A 13 -7.39 -22.65 22.13
C ASN A 13 -6.43 -21.58 22.66
N HIS A 14 -5.22 -21.47 22.10
CA HIS A 14 -4.19 -20.53 22.52
C HIS A 14 -3.77 -19.60 21.37
N ALA A 15 -4.66 -19.40 20.41
CA ALA A 15 -4.39 -18.51 19.29
C ALA A 15 -4.38 -17.04 19.76
N PRO A 16 -3.29 -16.30 19.52
CA PRO A 16 -3.23 -14.87 19.82
C PRO A 16 -4.19 -14.12 18.90
N VAL A 17 -4.98 -13.19 19.47
CA VAL A 17 -5.90 -12.35 18.71
C VAL A 17 -5.39 -10.92 18.73
N PHE A 18 -5.13 -10.37 17.54
CA PHE A 18 -4.78 -8.97 17.37
C PHE A 18 -6.01 -8.20 16.95
N SER A 19 -6.23 -7.04 17.57
CA SER A 19 -7.34 -6.16 17.26
C SER A 19 -6.91 -4.70 17.31
N ASP A 20 -7.47 -3.91 16.41
CA ASP A 20 -7.40 -2.45 16.46
C ASP A 20 -8.64 -1.90 17.19
N SER A 21 -8.45 -0.85 17.98
CA SER A 21 -9.55 -0.14 18.65
C SER A 21 -10.38 0.69 17.67
N SER A 22 -9.83 0.99 16.50
CA SER A 22 -10.48 1.81 15.47
C SER A 22 -11.47 0.99 14.65
N LYS A 23 -12.76 1.06 14.99
CA LYS A 23 -13.81 0.42 14.20
C LYS A 23 -13.81 0.94 12.76
N GLY A 24 -13.84 0.02 11.80
CA GLY A 24 -13.91 0.37 10.37
C GLY A 24 -12.56 0.69 9.71
N SER A 25 -11.43 0.55 10.42
CA SER A 25 -10.08 0.70 9.83
C SER A 25 -9.71 -0.41 8.84
N TYR A 26 -10.46 -1.51 8.88
CA TYR A 26 -10.19 -2.77 8.16
C TYR A 26 -8.83 -3.37 8.56
N PHE A 27 -8.48 -3.25 9.84
CA PHE A 27 -7.32 -3.94 10.40
C PHE A 27 -7.37 -5.44 10.12
N GLY A 28 -6.29 -5.97 9.55
CA GLY A 28 -6.21 -7.37 9.10
C GLY A 28 -6.53 -7.57 7.63
N TYR A 29 -6.81 -6.49 6.86
CA TYR A 29 -7.07 -6.59 5.42
C TYR A 29 -5.90 -7.22 4.65
N SER A 30 -4.66 -6.90 5.06
CA SER A 30 -3.45 -7.58 4.59
C SER A 30 -2.56 -7.93 5.77
N VAL A 31 -1.88 -9.07 5.69
CA VAL A 31 -0.98 -9.57 6.73
C VAL A 31 0.27 -10.20 6.14
N ALA A 32 1.42 -10.03 6.78
CA ALA A 32 2.64 -10.74 6.43
C ALA A 32 3.56 -10.90 7.65
N PHE A 33 4.38 -11.95 7.65
CA PHE A 33 5.43 -12.10 8.64
C PHE A 33 6.72 -11.43 8.16
N LEU A 34 7.30 -10.64 9.04
CA LEU A 34 8.65 -10.11 8.92
C LEU A 34 9.54 -10.91 9.87
N LYS A 35 10.45 -11.70 9.30
CA LYS A 35 11.44 -12.46 10.07
C LYS A 35 12.66 -11.61 10.37
N ASP A 36 13.10 -11.60 11.62
CA ASP A 36 14.36 -11.00 12.06
C ASP A 36 15.15 -12.02 12.89
N ASN A 37 16.09 -12.72 12.25
CA ASN A 37 16.81 -13.84 12.85
C ASN A 37 15.86 -14.92 13.39
N TYR A 38 15.72 -15.02 14.72
CA TYR A 38 14.86 -15.97 15.44
C TYR A 38 13.57 -15.33 15.96
N ASP A 39 13.30 -14.09 15.58
CA ASP A 39 12.10 -13.34 15.94
C ASP A 39 11.22 -13.11 14.72
N TYR A 40 9.92 -13.01 14.97
CA TYR A 40 8.93 -12.69 13.96
C TYR A 40 8.13 -11.47 14.42
N THR A 41 7.89 -10.58 13.48
CA THR A 41 6.97 -9.46 13.63
C THR A 41 5.85 -9.65 12.63
N LEU A 42 4.61 -9.57 13.08
CA LEU A 42 3.44 -9.60 12.22
C LEU A 42 3.17 -8.18 11.73
N LEU A 43 3.19 -7.99 10.42
CA LEU A 43 2.78 -6.75 9.76
C LEU A 43 1.30 -6.86 9.40
N ILE A 44 0.52 -5.84 9.73
CA ILE A 44 -0.94 -5.83 9.56
C ILE A 44 -1.35 -4.51 8.90
N GLY A 45 -1.94 -4.60 7.71
CA GLY A 45 -2.52 -3.48 7.00
C GLY A 45 -3.94 -3.16 7.49
N ALA A 46 -4.23 -1.87 7.60
CA ALA A 46 -5.54 -1.31 7.92
C ALA A 46 -5.85 -0.18 6.92
N PRO A 47 -6.35 -0.49 5.71
CA PRO A 47 -6.45 0.46 4.60
C PRO A 47 -7.40 1.63 4.84
N LYS A 48 -8.30 1.56 5.82
CA LYS A 48 -9.15 2.69 6.22
C LYS A 48 -8.71 3.34 7.53
N GLY A 49 -7.63 2.85 8.14
CA GLY A 49 -7.12 3.42 9.38
C GLY A 49 -6.60 4.84 9.21
N VAL A 50 -6.56 5.55 10.33
CA VAL A 50 -6.02 6.90 10.47
C VAL A 50 -4.95 6.89 11.57
N PRO A 51 -3.89 7.69 11.44
CA PRO A 51 -2.93 7.87 12.53
C PRO A 51 -3.60 8.48 13.78
N ASN A 52 -3.19 8.03 14.96
CA ASN A 52 -3.63 8.56 16.26
C ASN A 52 -2.61 9.56 16.83
N ASN A 53 -2.98 10.34 17.87
CA ASN A 53 -2.12 11.36 18.48
C ASN A 53 -0.72 10.88 18.92
N GLY A 54 -0.55 9.60 19.23
CA GLY A 54 0.73 9.00 19.59
C GLY A 54 1.61 8.58 18.41
N ASP A 55 1.06 8.58 17.19
CA ASP A 55 1.75 8.11 16.00
C ASP A 55 2.68 9.20 15.43
N PRO A 56 3.87 8.83 14.95
CA PRO A 56 4.91 9.79 14.53
C PRO A 56 4.55 10.59 13.26
N VAL A 57 3.41 10.30 12.64
CA VAL A 57 2.92 10.93 11.41
C VAL A 57 1.60 11.69 11.61
N PHE A 58 1.09 11.72 12.85
CA PHE A 58 -0.20 12.34 13.16
C PHE A 58 -0.31 13.77 12.65
N ASN A 59 0.63 14.64 13.01
CA ASN A 59 0.58 16.05 12.62
C ASN A 59 0.69 16.28 11.11
N THR A 60 1.43 15.44 10.38
CA THR A 60 1.62 15.59 8.94
C THR A 60 0.48 14.98 8.12
N GLN A 61 -0.34 14.12 8.74
CA GLN A 61 -1.43 13.40 8.09
C GLN A 61 -2.81 13.66 8.74
N LEU A 62 -2.88 14.61 9.67
CA LEU A 62 -4.08 14.93 10.46
C LEU A 62 -5.33 15.19 9.60
N ASN A 63 -5.13 15.85 8.46
CA ASN A 63 -6.21 16.26 7.55
C ASN A 63 -6.45 15.25 6.43
N LEU A 64 -5.84 14.06 6.48
CA LEU A 64 -6.08 13.02 5.50
C LEU A 64 -7.33 12.21 5.87
N GLU A 65 -8.21 12.04 4.90
CA GLU A 65 -9.39 11.21 5.06
C GLU A 65 -9.04 9.74 4.78
N SER A 66 -9.04 8.88 5.80
CA SER A 66 -8.82 7.42 5.66
C SER A 66 -7.63 7.05 4.75
N PRO A 67 -6.41 7.55 5.02
CA PRO A 67 -5.24 7.26 4.17
C PRO A 67 -4.81 5.78 4.26
N GLY A 68 -5.19 5.09 5.34
CA GLY A 68 -4.71 3.76 5.65
C GLY A 68 -3.42 3.80 6.46
N VAL A 69 -3.22 2.77 7.26
CA VAL A 69 -2.06 2.62 8.15
C VAL A 69 -1.58 1.17 8.15
N VAL A 70 -0.36 0.93 8.63
CA VAL A 70 0.18 -0.40 8.83
C VAL A 70 0.73 -0.50 10.23
N HIS A 71 0.42 -1.61 10.90
CA HIS A 71 0.91 -1.92 12.23
C HIS A 71 1.97 -3.02 12.15
N GLN A 72 2.89 -3.00 13.11
CA GLN A 72 3.85 -4.06 13.35
C GLN A 72 3.63 -4.60 14.77
N CYS A 73 3.42 -5.90 14.89
CA CYS A 73 3.12 -6.57 16.16
C CYS A 73 4.20 -7.60 16.48
N ARG A 74 4.88 -7.43 17.62
CA ARG A 74 5.98 -8.32 18.02
C ARG A 74 5.43 -9.57 18.69
N LEU A 75 5.78 -10.75 18.20
CA LEU A 75 5.20 -12.00 18.72
C LEU A 75 5.77 -12.43 20.08
N LYS A 76 7.01 -12.03 20.44
CA LYS A 76 7.65 -12.42 21.71
C LYS A 76 7.44 -11.45 22.88
N ASN A 77 6.98 -10.22 22.63
CA ASN A 77 6.88 -9.16 23.64
C ASN A 77 5.43 -8.69 23.78
N ASN A 78 4.64 -9.40 24.58
CA ASN A 78 3.26 -9.03 24.94
C ASN A 78 2.28 -8.86 23.77
N TRP A 79 2.64 -9.31 22.56
CA TRP A 79 1.79 -9.21 21.37
C TRP A 79 1.41 -7.76 21.03
N GLU A 80 2.22 -6.79 21.46
CA GLU A 80 1.94 -5.37 21.28
C GLU A 80 2.11 -4.95 19.81
N CYS A 81 1.10 -4.24 19.30
CA CYS A 81 1.10 -3.65 17.97
C CYS A 81 1.45 -2.15 18.04
N THR A 82 2.36 -1.72 17.18
CA THR A 82 2.75 -0.31 17.05
C THR A 82 2.65 0.14 15.60
N PHE A 83 2.52 1.44 15.38
CA PHE A 83 2.51 2.03 14.04
C PHE A 83 3.82 1.77 13.29
N LEU A 84 3.73 1.33 12.03
CA LEU A 84 4.87 1.17 11.15
C LEU A 84 5.10 2.43 10.31
N LYS A 85 6.16 3.17 10.65
CA LYS A 85 6.51 4.43 10.00
C LYS A 85 7.24 4.22 8.66
N ILE A 86 6.50 4.17 7.56
CA ILE A 86 7.05 4.05 6.18
C ILE A 86 6.82 5.30 5.32
N GLU A 87 5.60 5.82 5.27
CA GLU A 87 5.25 7.06 4.57
C GLU A 87 4.82 8.11 5.60
N THR A 88 5.52 9.24 5.63
CA THR A 88 5.42 10.23 6.70
C THR A 88 4.80 11.55 6.26
N HIS A 89 4.53 11.72 4.97
CA HIS A 89 4.05 12.98 4.42
C HIS A 89 2.53 12.95 4.22
N GLY A 90 1.91 14.13 4.24
CA GLY A 90 0.54 14.35 3.78
C GLY A 90 0.44 14.38 2.26
N ASN A 91 -0.60 15.07 1.77
CA ASN A 91 -0.72 15.39 0.35
C ASN A 91 0.38 16.40 -0.05
N ARG A 92 1.00 16.21 -1.23
CA ARG A 92 2.08 17.09 -1.71
C ARG A 92 2.22 17.03 -3.22
N GLU A 93 2.86 18.01 -3.82
CA GLU A 93 3.38 17.85 -5.18
C GLU A 93 4.66 17.00 -5.15
N ASP A 94 4.82 16.13 -6.14
CA ASP A 94 6.07 15.40 -6.36
C ASP A 94 6.89 16.11 -7.42
N GLY A 95 7.84 16.93 -6.96
CA GLY A 95 8.76 17.68 -7.83
C GLY A 95 9.81 16.81 -8.52
N ALA A 96 9.87 15.50 -8.24
CA ALA A 96 10.80 14.59 -8.93
C ALA A 96 10.33 14.23 -10.35
N TYR A 97 9.06 14.44 -10.66
CA TYR A 97 8.51 14.19 -11.98
C TYR A 97 8.44 15.50 -12.79
N ARG A 98 8.90 15.44 -14.05
CA ARG A 98 8.86 16.57 -15.00
C ARG A 98 7.45 17.11 -15.23
N ASP A 99 6.47 16.30 -14.89
CA ASP A 99 5.06 16.60 -15.01
C ASP A 99 4.57 16.78 -13.58
N SER A 100 4.07 17.98 -13.24
CA SER A 100 3.61 18.34 -11.90
C SER A 100 2.55 17.34 -11.41
N VAL A 101 3.02 16.33 -10.69
CA VAL A 101 2.20 15.22 -10.20
C VAL A 101 1.80 15.55 -8.76
N TYR A 102 0.50 15.67 -8.52
CA TYR A 102 -0.02 15.87 -7.17
C TYR A 102 -0.34 14.55 -6.49
N HIS A 103 0.21 14.38 -5.29
CA HIS A 103 0.03 13.20 -4.46
C HIS A 103 -1.17 13.36 -3.54
N ASN A 104 -2.35 12.91 -4.00
CA ASN A 104 -3.52 12.81 -3.13
C ASN A 104 -3.55 11.45 -2.43
N LYS A 105 -3.58 11.47 -1.09
CA LYS A 105 -3.56 10.34 -0.18
C LYS A 105 -4.89 10.14 0.55
N ASN A 106 -5.91 10.93 0.26
CA ASN A 106 -7.25 10.70 0.79
C ASN A 106 -7.82 9.41 0.20
N ARG A 107 -8.37 8.55 1.06
CA ARG A 107 -8.99 7.26 0.75
C ARG A 107 -8.10 6.37 -0.10
N SER A 108 -6.80 6.44 0.16
CA SER A 108 -5.80 5.77 -0.66
C SER A 108 -5.54 4.34 -0.27
N MET A 109 -6.14 3.83 0.81
CA MET A 109 -6.02 2.42 1.16
C MET A 109 -4.57 1.94 1.29
N PHE A 110 -3.72 2.73 1.96
CA PHE A 110 -2.36 2.33 2.31
C PHE A 110 -2.39 1.08 3.20
N GLY A 111 -1.57 0.08 2.87
CA GLY A 111 -1.65 -1.23 3.54
C GLY A 111 -2.79 -2.10 3.02
N GLY A 112 -3.42 -1.74 1.89
CA GLY A 112 -4.39 -2.61 1.21
C GLY A 112 -3.74 -3.86 0.60
N ALA A 113 -2.44 -3.82 0.32
CA ALA A 113 -1.66 -4.99 -0.05
C ALA A 113 -0.25 -4.85 0.55
N LEU A 114 0.34 -5.99 0.90
CA LEU A 114 1.60 -6.09 1.63
C LEU A 114 2.32 -7.36 1.19
N ALA A 115 3.62 -7.25 0.93
CA ALA A 115 4.51 -8.40 0.78
C ALA A 115 5.83 -8.14 1.49
N VAL A 116 6.40 -9.19 2.06
CA VAL A 116 7.73 -9.21 2.67
C VAL A 116 8.56 -10.27 1.93
N ASN A 117 9.78 -9.92 1.57
CA ASN A 117 10.74 -10.88 1.05
C ASN A 117 11.37 -11.63 2.22
N ASP A 118 11.29 -12.95 2.20
CA ASP A 118 11.74 -13.82 3.30
C ASP A 118 13.27 -13.81 3.50
N ASP A 119 14.05 -13.52 2.44
CA ASP A 119 15.50 -13.63 2.45
C ASP A 119 16.17 -12.34 2.98
N ASP A 120 15.61 -11.18 2.67
CA ASP A 120 16.25 -9.88 2.93
C ASP A 120 15.34 -8.82 3.55
N LYS A 121 14.12 -9.20 3.96
CA LYS A 121 13.16 -8.36 4.68
C LYS A 121 12.61 -7.18 3.87
N LYS A 122 12.91 -7.08 2.57
CA LYS A 122 12.32 -6.06 1.69
C LYS A 122 10.82 -6.11 1.83
N THR A 123 10.22 -4.97 2.13
CA THR A 123 8.78 -4.85 2.37
C THR A 123 8.19 -3.89 1.36
N VAL A 124 7.08 -4.29 0.74
CA VAL A 124 6.32 -3.46 -0.18
C VAL A 124 4.92 -3.29 0.34
N LEU A 125 4.47 -2.05 0.38
CA LEU A 125 3.13 -1.66 0.78
C LEU A 125 2.45 -0.89 -0.35
N ARG A 126 1.24 -1.31 -0.68
CA ARG A 126 0.42 -0.62 -1.68
C ARG A 126 -0.28 0.59 -1.07
N HIS A 127 -0.45 1.59 -1.92
CA HIS A 127 -1.28 2.77 -1.74
C HIS A 127 -1.99 3.09 -3.07
N LEU A 128 -3.31 3.13 -3.09
CA LEU A 128 -4.12 3.60 -4.22
C LEU A 128 -3.85 5.10 -4.40
N LYS A 129 -3.20 5.45 -5.50
CA LYS A 129 -2.74 6.81 -5.72
C LYS A 129 -3.71 7.54 -6.62
N ARG A 130 -4.21 8.70 -6.19
CA ARG A 130 -4.89 9.65 -7.06
C ARG A 130 -3.90 10.69 -7.57
N LEU A 131 -3.71 10.75 -8.88
CA LEU A 131 -2.82 11.68 -9.58
C LEU A 131 -3.71 12.63 -10.37
N SER A 132 -3.43 13.93 -10.27
CA SER A 132 -4.09 14.92 -11.12
C SER A 132 -3.06 15.43 -12.11
N CYS A 133 -3.25 15.16 -13.40
CA CYS A 133 -2.45 15.84 -14.40
C CYS A 133 -2.89 17.31 -14.47
N MET A 134 -1.94 18.22 -14.23
CA MET A 134 -2.21 19.67 -14.27
C MET A 134 -1.94 20.31 -15.65
N ARG A 135 -1.44 19.55 -16.64
CA ARG A 135 -1.12 20.10 -17.97
C ARG A 135 -2.39 20.37 -18.80
N PRO A 136 -2.41 21.46 -19.59
CA PRO A 136 -3.47 21.73 -20.56
C PRO A 136 -3.66 20.63 -21.61
N SER A 137 -2.60 19.89 -21.93
CA SER A 137 -2.57 18.84 -22.97
C SER A 137 -2.98 17.45 -22.47
N CYS A 138 -3.18 17.27 -21.17
CA CYS A 138 -3.72 16.02 -20.64
C CYS A 138 -5.21 16.00 -20.91
N HIS A 139 -5.70 14.95 -21.56
CA HIS A 139 -7.13 14.78 -21.78
C HIS A 139 -7.88 14.71 -20.44
N GLU A 140 -7.22 14.23 -19.39
CA GLU A 140 -7.79 14.07 -18.05
C GLU A 140 -7.53 15.26 -17.11
N LYS A 141 -7.35 16.48 -17.64
CA LYS A 141 -7.15 17.68 -16.80
C LYS A 141 -8.33 17.85 -15.84
N GLY A 142 -8.07 17.78 -14.54
CA GLY A 142 -9.10 17.86 -13.48
C GLY A 142 -9.68 16.52 -13.04
N HIS A 143 -9.31 15.41 -13.66
CA HIS A 143 -9.65 14.06 -13.19
C HIS A 143 -8.59 13.51 -12.24
N TYR A 144 -9.00 12.56 -11.40
CA TYR A 144 -8.10 11.80 -10.53
C TYR A 144 -7.79 10.46 -11.18
N LEU A 145 -6.55 10.30 -11.64
CA LEU A 145 -6.03 9.04 -12.18
C LEU A 145 -5.63 8.13 -11.04
N MET A 146 -5.94 6.84 -11.15
CA MET A 146 -5.74 5.83 -10.12
C MET A 146 -4.58 4.89 -10.46
N ASN A 147 -3.43 5.42 -10.91
CA ASN A 147 -2.30 4.60 -11.38
C ASN A 147 -1.74 3.63 -10.31
N GLY A 148 -1.91 3.96 -9.02
CA GLY A 148 -1.32 3.22 -7.90
C GLY A 148 0.13 3.64 -7.58
N ILE A 149 0.52 3.50 -6.33
CA ILE A 149 1.89 3.67 -5.84
C ILE A 149 2.20 2.57 -4.82
N CYS A 150 3.41 2.05 -4.89
CA CYS A 150 3.94 1.15 -3.87
C CYS A 150 5.11 1.81 -3.14
N TYR A 151 5.18 1.56 -1.83
CA TYR A 151 6.28 2.00 -0.97
C TYR A 151 7.18 0.82 -0.69
N PHE A 152 8.40 0.86 -1.24
CA PHE A 152 9.41 -0.14 -1.05
C PHE A 152 10.35 0.28 0.07
N HIS A 153 10.48 -0.58 1.08
CA HIS A 153 11.38 -0.40 2.21
C HIS A 153 12.36 -1.56 2.28
N LYS A 154 13.67 -1.29 2.41
CA LYS A 154 14.69 -2.35 2.44
C LYS A 154 14.59 -3.25 3.67
N ASP A 155 14.39 -2.66 4.84
CA ASP A 155 14.22 -3.40 6.10
C ASP A 155 13.44 -2.55 7.09
N PRO A 156 12.12 -2.75 7.28
CA PRO A 156 11.30 -1.92 8.17
C PRO A 156 11.69 -2.01 9.65
N SER A 157 12.49 -2.99 10.08
CA SER A 157 12.95 -3.05 11.47
C SER A 157 14.08 -2.05 11.78
N LYS A 158 14.76 -1.53 10.76
CA LYS A 158 15.87 -0.58 10.89
C LYS A 158 15.41 0.87 10.76
N ARG A 159 15.71 1.67 11.77
CA ARG A 159 15.47 3.12 11.76
C ARG A 159 16.39 3.82 10.75
N GLY A 160 15.87 4.81 10.04
CA GLY A 160 16.66 5.71 9.19
C GLY A 160 16.90 5.22 7.75
N LEU A 161 16.37 4.06 7.36
CA LEU A 161 16.38 3.65 5.95
C LEU A 161 15.35 4.46 5.15
N THR A 162 15.70 4.77 3.90
CA THR A 162 14.83 5.53 2.99
C THR A 162 13.84 4.62 2.28
N THR A 163 12.56 5.01 2.32
CA THR A 163 11.50 4.41 1.50
C THR A 163 11.65 4.87 0.06
N LYS A 164 11.60 3.94 -0.90
CA LYS A 164 11.54 4.24 -2.34
C LYS A 164 10.10 4.12 -2.83
N ASN A 165 9.65 5.12 -3.58
CA ASN A 165 8.38 5.06 -4.28
C ASN A 165 8.52 4.24 -5.58
N LEU A 166 7.58 3.34 -5.82
CA LEU A 166 7.44 2.56 -7.04
C LEU A 166 6.14 2.97 -7.73
N MET A 167 6.25 3.58 -8.91
CA MET A 167 5.12 4.06 -9.71
C MET A 167 5.34 3.65 -11.18
N PRO A 168 5.13 2.37 -11.52
CA PRO A 168 5.42 1.87 -12.87
C PRO A 168 4.51 2.47 -13.95
N LEU A 169 3.34 2.98 -13.56
CA LEU A 169 2.29 3.42 -14.47
C LEU A 169 2.18 4.95 -14.62
N ILE A 170 3.20 5.71 -14.19
CA ILE A 170 3.16 7.19 -14.15
C ILE A 170 3.55 7.87 -15.48
N ASN A 171 3.96 7.11 -16.49
CA ASN A 171 4.37 7.70 -17.77
C ASN A 171 3.17 8.40 -18.44
N THR A 172 3.24 9.72 -18.55
CA THR A 172 2.13 10.57 -19.00
C THR A 172 1.73 10.32 -20.45
N HIS A 173 2.62 9.81 -21.28
CA HIS A 173 2.32 9.46 -22.68
C HIS A 173 1.48 8.19 -22.84
N TYR A 174 1.33 7.39 -21.78
CA TYR A 174 0.60 6.12 -21.80
C TYR A 174 -0.62 6.13 -20.85
N GLN A 175 -1.10 7.31 -20.42
CA GLN A 175 -2.25 7.40 -19.51
C GLN A 175 -3.53 6.99 -20.22
N SER A 176 -3.82 7.65 -21.34
CA SER A 176 -4.94 7.36 -22.23
C SER A 176 -4.48 7.39 -23.68
N GLY A 177 -5.28 6.78 -24.54
CA GLY A 177 -5.20 6.86 -25.99
C GLY A 177 -6.59 6.86 -26.59
N GLU A 178 -6.66 6.89 -27.91
CA GLU A 178 -7.91 6.78 -28.66
C GLU A 178 -7.88 5.49 -29.48
N ASP A 179 -8.98 4.74 -29.46
CA ASP A 179 -9.16 3.60 -30.34
C ASP A 179 -9.26 4.07 -31.79
N THR A 180 -8.45 3.50 -32.68
CA THR A 180 -8.41 3.94 -34.08
C THR A 180 -9.67 3.62 -34.88
N TYR A 181 -10.51 2.71 -34.41
CA TYR A 181 -11.73 2.27 -35.11
C TYR A 181 -13.00 2.84 -34.48
N THR A 182 -13.09 2.84 -33.15
CA THR A 182 -14.29 3.31 -32.43
C THR A 182 -14.21 4.79 -32.05
N HIS A 183 -13.03 5.41 -32.12
CA HIS A 183 -12.76 6.76 -31.59
C HIS A 183 -13.07 6.92 -30.09
N GLU A 184 -13.12 5.79 -29.36
CA GLU A 184 -13.34 5.80 -27.91
C GLU A 184 -12.03 6.05 -27.17
N VAL A 185 -12.13 6.74 -26.02
CA VAL A 185 -10.98 6.94 -25.13
C VAL A 185 -10.68 5.65 -24.40
N ILE A 186 -9.47 5.13 -24.57
CA ILE A 186 -8.97 3.95 -23.85
C ILE A 186 -8.05 4.43 -22.74
N PHE A 187 -8.35 4.01 -21.50
CA PHE A 187 -7.49 4.26 -20.35
C PHE A 187 -6.43 3.16 -20.22
N ASN A 188 -5.24 3.45 -20.73
CA ASN A 188 -4.13 2.51 -20.71
C ASN A 188 -3.56 2.36 -19.30
N TYR A 189 -2.94 3.40 -18.73
CA TYR A 189 -2.34 3.36 -17.39
C TYR A 189 -3.08 4.21 -16.37
N ALA A 190 -3.96 5.12 -16.81
CA ALA A 190 -4.64 6.09 -15.97
C ALA A 190 -5.36 5.45 -14.77
N TYR A 191 -5.97 4.28 -14.93
CA TYR A 191 -6.67 3.58 -13.86
C TYR A 191 -6.01 2.24 -13.49
N GLY A 192 -4.72 2.08 -13.76
CA GLY A 192 -4.07 0.78 -13.62
C GLY A 192 -4.07 0.18 -12.20
N GLU A 193 -4.17 1.00 -11.16
CA GLU A 193 -4.15 0.57 -9.76
C GLU A 193 -2.96 -0.33 -9.38
N ALA A 194 -1.78 -0.07 -9.92
CA ALA A 194 -0.60 -0.90 -9.72
C ALA A 194 -0.29 -1.10 -8.23
N GLY A 195 -0.07 -2.36 -7.88
CA GLY A 195 0.12 -2.84 -6.51
C GLY A 195 -1.16 -3.37 -5.87
N PHE A 196 -2.30 -3.40 -6.58
CA PHE A 196 -3.55 -3.98 -6.07
C PHE A 196 -3.32 -5.35 -5.40
N THR A 197 -2.44 -6.15 -6.01
CA THR A 197 -1.74 -7.25 -5.36
C THR A 197 -0.23 -7.05 -5.44
N VAL A 198 0.51 -7.61 -4.50
CA VAL A 198 1.98 -7.56 -4.47
C VAL A 198 2.55 -8.92 -4.06
N HIS A 199 3.66 -9.33 -4.67
CA HIS A 199 4.31 -10.59 -4.34
C HIS A 199 5.82 -10.55 -4.60
N PHE A 200 6.59 -11.15 -3.70
CA PHE A 200 8.01 -11.45 -3.89
C PHE A 200 8.16 -12.95 -4.19
N PRO A 201 8.56 -13.32 -5.43
CA PRO A 201 8.88 -14.70 -5.73
C PRO A 201 10.09 -15.18 -4.91
N LYS A 202 10.05 -16.44 -4.50
CA LYS A 202 11.16 -17.06 -3.76
C LYS A 202 12.44 -17.06 -4.60
N ASN A 203 13.58 -16.76 -3.97
CA ASN A 203 14.90 -16.70 -4.61
C ASN A 203 14.97 -15.70 -5.79
N SER A 204 14.06 -14.74 -5.87
CA SER A 204 14.11 -13.68 -6.87
C SER A 204 14.27 -12.32 -6.22
N ASN A 205 14.96 -11.43 -6.91
CA ASN A 205 14.98 -10.00 -6.59
C ASN A 205 13.81 -9.24 -7.22
N ASP A 206 12.97 -9.94 -7.98
CA ASP A 206 11.82 -9.36 -8.67
C ASP A 206 10.68 -9.08 -7.70
N LEU A 207 9.90 -8.06 -8.04
CA LEU A 207 8.65 -7.71 -7.38
C LEU A 207 7.55 -7.78 -8.42
N ILE A 208 6.53 -8.58 -8.14
CA ILE A 208 5.34 -8.69 -8.98
C ILE A 208 4.26 -7.77 -8.41
N LEU A 209 3.68 -6.93 -9.28
CA LEU A 209 2.60 -6.02 -8.95
C LEU A 209 1.39 -6.32 -9.84
N GLY A 210 0.24 -6.59 -9.23
CA GLY A 210 -1.03 -6.64 -9.94
C GLY A 210 -1.55 -5.24 -10.25
N ALA A 211 -2.09 -5.04 -11.44
CA ALA A 211 -2.58 -3.76 -11.92
C ALA A 211 -3.87 -3.97 -12.74
N PRO A 212 -5.02 -4.17 -12.08
CA PRO A 212 -6.24 -4.67 -12.72
C PRO A 212 -6.91 -3.68 -13.68
N GLY A 213 -6.67 -2.37 -13.56
CA GLY A 213 -7.29 -1.38 -14.44
C GLY A 213 -6.41 -0.96 -15.62
N VAL A 214 -5.37 -1.74 -15.91
CA VAL A 214 -4.51 -1.49 -17.07
C VAL A 214 -5.26 -1.89 -18.35
N PHE A 215 -5.10 -1.09 -19.40
CA PHE A 215 -5.75 -1.28 -20.71
C PHE A 215 -7.28 -1.38 -20.63
N ASP A 216 -7.89 -0.49 -19.85
CA ASP A 216 -9.33 -0.40 -19.64
C ASP A 216 -9.93 -1.70 -19.07
N TRP A 217 -9.30 -2.18 -17.98
CA TRP A 217 -9.76 -3.33 -17.19
C TRP A 217 -9.73 -4.68 -17.93
N LYS A 218 -8.75 -4.86 -18.84
CA LYS A 218 -8.52 -6.12 -19.57
C LYS A 218 -7.83 -7.20 -18.75
#